data_AF-A0A8T4EJ35-F1
#
_entry.id   AF-A0A8T4EJ35-F1
#
_cell.length_a   1.000
_cell.length_b   1.000
_cell.length_c   1.000
_cell.angle_alpha   90.00
_cell.angle_beta   90.00
_cell.angle_gamma   90.00
#
_symmetry.space_group_name_H-M   'P 1'
#
loop_
_entity.id
_entity.type
_entity.pdbx_description
1 polymer ?
#
loop_
_entity_poly.entity_id
_entity_poly.type
_entity_poly.pdbx_seq_one_letter_code
_entity_poly.pdbx_strand_id
1 'polypeptide(L)'
;MRAIGSEQDQVDKLVNKQLHFTKFFIAVTILLGILSPFGIMAFSGMGVYDLTIQSLFWSIHINLYRSNWEFFPLYASYLFLPYVVLRIAPAYMLYRYYHEKATRKNAVLGVIIGDFVFLIGSIPYDVLAFVLALPIPIFPSPFQMLFGLLILWRYPIPEAIRIWDTKFWWENEPIDLSKNRLQIMMKTS
;
A
#
# COMPACT_ATOMS: atom_id res chain seq x y z
N MET A 1 39.03 -22.77 -14.26
CA MET A 1 38.43 -21.42 -14.18
C MET A 1 37.01 -21.41 -14.78
N ARG A 2 36.02 -22.09 -14.18
CA ARG A 2 34.62 -22.15 -14.69
C ARG A 2 33.54 -21.85 -13.63
N ALA A 3 33.90 -21.52 -12.40
CA ALA A 3 32.92 -21.36 -11.31
C ALA A 3 32.24 -19.98 -11.26
N ILE A 4 32.89 -18.92 -11.76
CA ILE A 4 32.43 -17.52 -11.62
C ILE A 4 31.12 -17.26 -12.40
N GLY A 5 30.91 -17.93 -13.55
CA GLY A 5 29.67 -17.78 -14.32
C GLY A 5 28.43 -18.35 -13.62
N SER A 6 28.60 -19.35 -12.74
CA SER A 6 27.46 -20.03 -12.10
C SER A 6 26.86 -19.23 -10.94
N GLU A 7 27.66 -18.42 -10.25
CA GLU A 7 27.18 -17.57 -9.15
C GLU A 7 26.45 -16.33 -9.67
N GLN A 8 26.98 -15.69 -10.72
CA GLN A 8 26.35 -14.52 -11.35
C GLN A 8 24.95 -14.87 -11.88
N ASP A 9 24.81 -16.01 -12.57
CA ASP A 9 23.52 -16.51 -13.07
C ASP A 9 22.52 -16.81 -11.94
N GLN A 10 22.99 -17.24 -10.77
CA GLN A 10 22.12 -17.48 -9.62
C GLN A 10 21.65 -16.16 -8.99
N VAL A 11 22.54 -15.18 -8.87
CA VAL A 11 22.21 -13.83 -8.37
C VAL A 11 21.18 -13.17 -9.30
N ASP A 12 21.40 -13.20 -10.60
CA ASP A 12 20.49 -12.59 -11.58
C ASP A 12 19.10 -13.24 -11.56
N LYS A 13 19.03 -14.57 -11.41
CA LYS A 13 17.75 -15.29 -11.24
C LYS A 13 17.04 -14.90 -9.95
N LEU A 14 17.76 -14.73 -8.85
CA LEU A 14 17.19 -14.31 -7.56
C LEU A 14 16.65 -12.88 -7.63
N VAL A 15 17.43 -11.95 -8.19
CA VAL A 15 17.02 -10.55 -8.39
C VAL A 15 15.79 -10.46 -9.28
N ASN A 16 15.76 -11.19 -10.40
CA ASN A 16 14.63 -11.17 -11.32
C ASN A 16 13.35 -11.78 -10.70
N LYS A 17 13.49 -12.85 -9.90
CA LYS A 17 12.38 -13.44 -9.14
C LYS A 17 11.82 -12.45 -8.12
N GLN A 18 12.70 -11.75 -7.41
CA GLN A 18 12.31 -10.73 -6.42
C GLN A 18 11.58 -9.55 -7.08
N LEU A 19 12.04 -9.09 -8.25
CA LEU A 19 11.38 -8.03 -9.02
C LEU A 19 9.95 -8.40 -9.45
N HIS A 20 9.76 -9.62 -9.97
CA HIS A 20 8.43 -10.11 -10.36
C HIS A 20 7.49 -10.19 -9.16
N PHE A 21 8.01 -10.66 -8.04
CA PHE A 21 7.24 -10.80 -6.80
C PHE A 21 6.82 -9.45 -6.22
N THR A 22 7.72 -8.46 -6.24
CA THR A 22 7.41 -7.08 -5.86
C THR A 22 6.30 -6.49 -6.72
N LYS A 23 6.40 -6.62 -8.05
CA LYS A 23 5.37 -6.12 -8.98
C LYS A 23 4.01 -6.77 -8.71
N PHE A 24 4.01 -8.09 -8.45
CA PHE A 24 2.81 -8.82 -8.09
C PHE A 24 2.15 -8.27 -6.82
N PHE A 25 2.91 -8.09 -5.73
CA PHE A 25 2.34 -7.54 -4.50
C PHE A 25 1.79 -6.14 -4.66
N ILE A 26 2.51 -5.26 -5.36
CA ILE A 26 2.03 -3.91 -5.61
C ILE A 26 0.73 -3.94 -6.40
N ALA A 27 0.64 -4.76 -7.44
CA ALA A 27 -0.57 -4.92 -8.23
C ALA A 27 -1.74 -5.43 -7.35
N VAL A 28 -1.50 -6.44 -6.51
CA VAL A 28 -2.51 -6.94 -5.56
C VAL A 28 -2.92 -5.86 -4.56
N THR A 29 -1.98 -5.09 -3.99
CA THR A 29 -2.29 -4.00 -3.05
C THR A 29 -3.11 -2.89 -3.73
N ILE A 30 -2.83 -2.55 -5.00
CA ILE A 30 -3.63 -1.59 -5.77
C ILE A 30 -5.04 -2.14 -6.01
N LEU A 31 -5.15 -3.40 -6.44
CA LEU A 31 -6.45 -4.05 -6.66
C LEU A 31 -7.25 -4.10 -5.35
N LEU A 32 -6.61 -4.39 -4.22
CA LEU A 32 -7.24 -4.32 -2.91
C LEU A 32 -7.66 -2.88 -2.57
N GLY A 33 -6.84 -1.87 -2.83
CA GLY A 33 -7.24 -0.48 -2.55
C GLY A 33 -8.47 -0.03 -3.34
N ILE A 34 -8.61 -0.52 -4.57
CA ILE A 34 -9.72 -0.20 -5.49
C ILE A 34 -10.97 -1.03 -5.21
N LEU A 35 -10.82 -2.35 -5.01
CA LEU A 35 -11.94 -3.29 -4.95
C LEU A 35 -12.34 -3.68 -3.53
N SER A 36 -11.49 -3.43 -2.52
CA SER A 36 -11.85 -3.77 -1.15
C SER A 36 -13.03 -2.92 -0.68
N PRO A 37 -13.90 -3.49 0.17
CA PRO A 37 -14.94 -2.70 0.83
C PRO A 37 -14.31 -1.54 1.62
N PHE A 38 -14.92 -0.37 1.56
CA PHE A 38 -14.66 0.74 2.49
C PHE A 38 -15.28 0.47 3.84
N GLY A 39 -16.52 -0.03 3.82
CA GLY A 39 -17.16 -0.45 5.04
C GLY A 39 -18.38 -1.32 4.82
N ILE A 40 -18.83 -1.90 5.93
CA ILE A 40 -20.05 -2.67 6.03
C ILE A 40 -21.02 -1.85 6.87
N MET A 41 -22.14 -1.51 6.28
CA MET A 41 -23.24 -0.81 6.93
C MET A 41 -24.33 -1.80 7.27
N ALA A 42 -24.83 -1.76 8.50
CA ALA A 42 -26.04 -2.48 8.87
C ALA A 42 -27.12 -1.45 9.17
N PHE A 43 -28.24 -1.49 8.46
CA PHE A 43 -29.39 -0.63 8.65
C PHE A 43 -30.46 -1.38 9.42
N SER A 44 -30.93 -0.79 10.51
CA SER A 44 -32.09 -1.28 11.27
C SER A 44 -33.28 -0.35 11.04
N GLY A 45 -34.16 -0.69 10.08
CA GLY A 45 -35.39 0.06 9.81
C GLY A 45 -36.62 -0.84 9.79
N MET A 46 -37.69 -0.45 10.52
CA MET A 46 -39.03 -1.08 10.54
C MET A 46 -39.07 -2.63 10.44
N GLY A 47 -38.11 -3.33 11.06
CA GLY A 47 -38.11 -4.79 11.19
C GLY A 47 -37.33 -5.58 10.12
N VAL A 48 -36.65 -4.91 9.18
CA VAL A 48 -35.75 -5.57 8.21
C VAL A 48 -34.32 -5.08 8.45
N TYR A 49 -33.41 -6.00 8.77
CA TYR A 49 -31.98 -5.67 8.81
C TYR A 49 -31.44 -5.65 7.37
N ASP A 50 -31.10 -4.47 6.88
CA ASP A 50 -30.47 -4.28 5.58
C ASP A 50 -28.95 -4.22 5.77
N LEU A 51 -28.19 -5.13 5.17
CA LEU A 51 -26.73 -5.11 5.20
C LEU A 51 -26.20 -4.59 3.87
N THR A 52 -25.42 -3.52 3.91
CA THR A 52 -24.78 -2.94 2.73
C THR A 52 -23.26 -3.10 2.84
N ILE A 53 -22.66 -3.80 1.88
CA ILE A 53 -21.20 -3.85 1.72
C ILE A 53 -20.85 -2.88 0.60
N GLN A 54 -20.03 -1.89 0.89
CA GLN A 54 -19.73 -0.81 -0.05
C GLN A 54 -18.24 -0.75 -0.39
N SER A 55 -17.94 -0.71 -1.68
CA SER A 55 -16.64 -0.34 -2.27
C SER A 55 -16.81 0.87 -3.20
N LEU A 56 -15.74 1.32 -3.86
CA LEU A 56 -15.78 2.48 -4.76
C LEU A 56 -16.60 2.19 -6.02
N PHE A 57 -16.43 0.97 -6.53
CA PHE A 57 -16.94 0.55 -7.84
C PHE A 57 -18.09 -0.43 -7.74
N TRP A 58 -18.44 -0.89 -6.55
CA TRP A 58 -19.52 -1.83 -6.34
C TRP A 58 -20.12 -1.68 -4.95
N SER A 59 -21.40 -1.94 -4.83
CA SER A 59 -22.09 -2.15 -3.55
C SER A 59 -23.01 -3.36 -3.65
N ILE A 60 -23.12 -4.06 -2.53
CA ILE A 60 -24.07 -5.15 -2.35
C ILE A 60 -25.02 -4.72 -1.25
N HIS A 61 -26.30 -4.64 -1.58
CA HIS A 61 -27.38 -4.37 -0.63
C HIS A 61 -28.13 -5.68 -0.40
N ILE A 62 -28.05 -6.20 0.81
CA ILE A 62 -28.66 -7.46 1.23
C ILE A 62 -29.82 -7.10 2.15
N ASN A 63 -31.04 -7.46 1.76
CA ASN A 63 -32.21 -7.37 2.62
C ASN A 63 -32.78 -8.77 2.90
N LEU A 64 -33.82 -8.86 3.74
CA LEU A 64 -34.46 -10.14 4.10
C LEU A 64 -34.96 -10.96 2.89
N TYR A 65 -35.24 -10.32 1.75
CA TYR A 65 -35.95 -10.94 0.63
C TYR A 65 -35.11 -11.08 -0.64
N ARG A 66 -34.03 -10.31 -0.79
CA ARG A 66 -33.20 -10.23 -1.99
C ARG A 66 -31.83 -9.60 -1.69
N SER A 67 -30.88 -9.92 -2.56
CA SER A 67 -29.63 -9.18 -2.67
C SER A 67 -29.63 -8.40 -3.99
N ASN A 68 -29.33 -7.11 -3.90
CA ASN A 68 -29.16 -6.23 -5.04
C ASN A 68 -27.69 -5.87 -5.17
N TRP A 69 -27.18 -5.98 -6.40
CA TRP A 69 -25.83 -5.59 -6.74
C TRP A 69 -25.91 -4.30 -7.55
N GLU A 70 -25.18 -3.28 -7.09
CA GLU A 70 -25.04 -2.03 -7.81
C GLU A 70 -23.58 -1.89 -8.24
N PHE A 71 -23.37 -1.75 -9.55
CA PHE A 71 -22.07 -1.43 -10.10
C PHE A 71 -21.98 0.08 -10.25
N PHE A 72 -20.89 0.64 -9.76
CA PHE A 72 -20.59 2.08 -9.80
C PHE A 72 -21.62 2.96 -9.05
N PRO A 73 -21.81 2.76 -7.73
CA PRO A 73 -22.67 3.62 -6.93
C PRO A 73 -22.15 5.06 -6.90
N LEU A 74 -22.76 5.95 -7.70
CA LEU A 74 -22.28 7.32 -7.94
C LEU A 74 -22.06 8.12 -6.66
N TYR A 75 -22.94 7.95 -5.67
CA TYR A 75 -22.84 8.63 -4.38
C TYR A 75 -21.58 8.21 -3.61
N ALA A 76 -21.23 6.92 -3.66
CA ALA A 76 -20.08 6.37 -2.97
C ALA A 76 -18.79 6.79 -3.70
N SER A 77 -18.81 6.79 -5.05
CA SER A 77 -17.68 7.29 -5.82
C SER A 77 -17.37 8.75 -5.48
N TYR A 78 -18.38 9.61 -5.33
CA TYR A 78 -18.20 11.01 -4.92
C TYR A 78 -17.67 11.16 -3.49
N LEU A 79 -18.27 10.47 -2.52
CA LEU A 79 -17.90 10.56 -1.11
C LEU A 79 -16.53 9.94 -0.81
N PHE A 80 -16.19 8.83 -1.46
CA PHE A 80 -14.98 8.07 -1.18
C PHE A 80 -13.80 8.39 -2.10
N LEU A 81 -13.99 9.19 -3.18
CA LEU A 81 -12.90 9.58 -4.09
C LEU A 81 -11.66 10.13 -3.38
N PRO A 82 -11.77 11.07 -2.42
CA PRO A 82 -10.59 11.63 -1.74
C PRO A 82 -9.80 10.56 -0.99
N TYR A 83 -10.50 9.53 -0.51
CA TYR A 83 -9.90 8.46 0.25
C TYR A 83 -9.23 7.38 -0.62
N VAL A 84 -9.54 7.33 -1.93
CA VAL A 84 -8.83 6.46 -2.87
C VAL A 84 -7.35 6.82 -2.92
N VAL A 85 -7.02 8.11 -2.83
CA VAL A 85 -5.63 8.58 -2.79
C VAL A 85 -4.91 8.01 -1.57
N LEU A 86 -5.57 8.01 -0.40
CA LEU A 86 -5.03 7.40 0.82
C LEU A 86 -4.87 5.89 0.67
N ARG A 87 -5.79 5.20 -0.01
CA ARG A 87 -5.67 3.78 -0.35
C ARG A 87 -4.60 3.48 -1.39
N ILE A 88 -4.08 4.43 -2.14
CA ILE A 88 -2.92 4.19 -3.03
C ILE A 88 -1.60 4.30 -2.24
N ALA A 89 -1.60 5.02 -1.11
CA ALA A 89 -0.38 5.25 -0.32
C ALA A 89 0.31 3.97 0.17
N PRO A 90 -0.38 2.92 0.66
CA PRO A 90 0.26 1.66 1.03
C PRO A 90 0.99 1.01 -0.15
N ALA A 91 0.37 0.96 -1.34
CA ALA A 91 0.99 0.38 -2.53
C ALA A 91 2.25 1.15 -2.95
N TYR A 92 2.17 2.49 -2.92
CA TYR A 92 3.30 3.36 -3.23
C TYR A 92 4.46 3.19 -2.23
N MET A 93 4.16 3.07 -0.94
CA MET A 93 5.17 2.92 0.10
C MET A 93 5.81 1.53 0.08
N LEU A 94 5.05 0.47 -0.23
CA LEU A 94 5.58 -0.86 -0.53
C LEU A 94 6.49 -0.81 -1.75
N TYR A 95 6.08 -0.16 -2.85
CA TYR A 95 6.91 0.00 -4.04
C TYR A 95 8.25 0.68 -3.71
N ARG A 96 8.22 1.78 -2.95
CA ARG A 96 9.43 2.49 -2.53
C ARG A 96 10.33 1.62 -1.65
N TYR A 97 9.75 0.86 -0.72
CA TYR A 97 10.50 -0.06 0.13
C TYR A 97 11.20 -1.14 -0.69
N TYR A 98 10.47 -1.79 -1.61
CA TYR A 98 11.02 -2.86 -2.45
C TYR A 98 11.99 -2.41 -3.54
N HIS A 99 12.10 -1.09 -3.77
CA HIS A 99 13.11 -0.48 -4.63
C HIS A 99 14.20 0.25 -3.82
N GLU A 100 14.31 -0.02 -2.51
CA GLU A 100 15.32 0.56 -1.62
C GLU A 100 15.29 2.10 -1.57
N LYS A 101 14.12 2.69 -1.83
CA LYS A 101 13.86 4.14 -1.78
C LYS A 101 13.21 4.59 -0.46
N ALA A 102 12.92 3.65 0.45
CA ALA A 102 12.34 3.92 1.76
C ALA A 102 12.78 2.83 2.76
N THR A 103 12.88 3.19 4.04
CA THR A 103 13.12 2.23 5.14
C THR A 103 11.86 1.43 5.45
N ARG A 104 12.01 0.29 6.14
CA ARG A 104 10.88 -0.53 6.57
C ARG A 104 9.94 0.25 7.48
N LYS A 105 10.50 1.07 8.38
CA LYS A 105 9.71 1.94 9.28
C LYS A 105 8.80 2.89 8.50
N ASN A 106 9.33 3.53 7.46
CA ASN A 106 8.55 4.45 6.62
C ASN A 106 7.48 3.70 5.81
N ALA A 107 7.79 2.50 5.35
CA ALA A 107 6.83 1.63 4.66
C ALA A 107 5.67 1.23 5.59
N VAL A 108 5.97 0.80 6.82
CA VAL A 108 4.98 0.46 7.84
C VAL A 108 4.09 1.67 8.15
N LEU A 109 4.68 2.85 8.38
CA LEU A 109 3.91 4.08 8.60
C LEU A 109 2.97 4.39 7.42
N GLY A 110 3.47 4.28 6.19
CA GLY A 110 2.68 4.49 4.99
C GLY A 110 1.49 3.51 4.85
N VAL A 111 1.72 2.24 5.17
CA VAL A 111 0.67 1.20 5.18
C VAL A 111 -0.38 1.49 6.26
N ILE A 112 0.04 1.89 7.47
CA ILE A 112 -0.88 2.23 8.56
C ILE A 112 -1.71 3.46 8.18
N ILE A 113 -1.08 4.55 7.73
CA ILE A 113 -1.77 5.80 7.39
C ILE A 113 -2.87 5.59 6.35
N GLY A 114 -2.67 4.67 5.39
CA GLY A 114 -3.63 4.40 4.32
C GLY A 114 -5.03 4.03 4.80
N ASP A 115 -5.15 3.18 5.83
CA ASP A 115 -6.44 2.78 6.41
C ASP A 115 -6.74 3.47 7.75
N PHE A 116 -5.73 4.03 8.43
CA PHE A 116 -5.90 4.62 9.76
C PHE A 116 -6.84 5.84 9.76
N VAL A 117 -6.87 6.62 8.67
CA VAL A 117 -7.82 7.73 8.52
C VAL A 117 -9.27 7.23 8.54
N PHE A 118 -9.53 6.07 7.93
CA PHE A 118 -10.86 5.45 7.99
C PHE A 118 -11.19 4.98 9.40
N LEU A 119 -10.26 4.31 10.07
CA LEU A 119 -10.45 3.84 11.45
C LEU A 119 -10.74 5.02 12.41
N ILE A 120 -10.01 6.13 12.31
CA ILE A 120 -10.25 7.31 13.14
C ILE A 120 -11.61 7.93 12.84
N GLY A 121 -12.05 7.96 11.58
CA GLY A 121 -13.36 8.52 11.22
C GLY A 121 -14.52 7.65 11.67
N SER A 122 -14.40 6.33 11.49
CA SER A 122 -15.49 5.39 11.70
C SER A 122 -15.65 4.96 13.15
N ILE A 123 -14.56 4.76 13.92
CA ILE A 123 -14.66 4.28 15.31
C ILE A 123 -15.47 5.25 16.20
N PRO A 124 -15.22 6.56 16.21
CA PRO A 124 -16.02 7.50 16.99
C PRO A 124 -17.47 7.56 16.51
N TYR A 125 -17.68 7.46 15.19
CA TYR A 125 -19.02 7.41 14.62
C TYR A 125 -19.78 6.16 15.05
N ASP A 126 -19.15 4.99 15.02
CA ASP A 126 -19.73 3.71 15.44
C ASP A 126 -20.04 3.71 16.94
N VAL A 127 -19.13 4.27 17.76
CA VAL A 127 -19.37 4.45 19.20
C VAL A 127 -20.57 5.36 19.44
N LEU A 128 -20.64 6.49 18.74
CA LEU A 128 -21.76 7.42 18.84
C LEU A 128 -23.07 6.78 18.37
N ALA A 129 -23.03 6.05 17.24
CA ALA A 129 -24.17 5.35 16.67
C ALA A 129 -24.69 4.28 17.64
N PHE A 130 -23.79 3.55 18.30
CA PHE A 130 -24.16 2.59 19.33
C PHE A 130 -24.81 3.27 20.55
N VAL A 131 -24.21 4.35 21.07
CA VAL A 131 -24.72 5.08 22.25
C VAL A 131 -26.09 5.72 21.98
N LEU A 132 -26.27 6.28 20.77
CA LEU A 132 -27.50 6.97 20.37
C LEU A 132 -28.52 6.04 19.70
N ALA A 133 -28.25 4.73 19.63
CA ALA A 133 -29.05 3.75 18.90
C ALA A 133 -29.36 4.20 17.45
N LEU A 134 -28.40 4.86 16.79
CA LEU A 134 -28.53 5.25 15.39
C LEU A 134 -28.56 3.99 14.51
N PRO A 135 -29.35 4.01 13.43
CA PRO A 135 -29.63 2.80 12.68
C PRO A 135 -28.47 2.33 11.79
N ILE A 136 -27.29 2.96 11.78
CA ILE A 136 -26.26 2.76 10.75
C ILE A 136 -24.85 2.71 11.35
N PRO A 137 -24.38 1.61 11.97
CA PRO A 137 -22.94 1.39 12.17
C PRO A 137 -22.22 1.24 10.81
N ILE A 138 -21.03 1.83 10.66
CA ILE A 138 -20.16 1.73 9.47
C ILE A 138 -18.85 1.08 9.88
N PHE A 139 -18.73 -0.24 9.72
CA PHE A 139 -17.50 -0.94 10.06
C PHE A 139 -16.45 -0.74 8.98
N PRO A 140 -15.32 -0.06 9.26
CA PRO A 140 -14.24 0.12 8.30
C PRO A 140 -13.57 -1.22 8.03
N SER A 141 -13.04 -1.40 6.82
CA SER A 141 -12.32 -2.62 6.48
C SER A 141 -10.83 -2.38 6.28
N PRO A 142 -9.97 -2.73 7.26
CA PRO A 142 -8.53 -2.47 7.19
C PRO A 142 -7.77 -3.55 6.38
N PHE A 143 -8.39 -4.13 5.36
CA PHE A 143 -7.82 -5.25 4.61
C PHE A 143 -6.47 -4.86 3.97
N GLN A 144 -6.34 -3.63 3.49
CA GLN A 144 -5.14 -3.19 2.81
C GLN A 144 -3.98 -2.99 3.79
N MET A 145 -4.25 -2.42 4.96
CA MET A 145 -3.29 -2.31 6.05
C MET A 145 -2.82 -3.68 6.52
N LEU A 146 -3.75 -4.60 6.80
CA LEU A 146 -3.41 -5.96 7.24
C LEU A 146 -2.56 -6.68 6.19
N PHE A 147 -2.93 -6.60 4.92
CA PHE A 147 -2.17 -7.21 3.83
C PHE A 147 -0.78 -6.60 3.66
N GLY A 148 -0.67 -5.25 3.68
CA GLY A 148 0.60 -4.56 3.57
C GLY A 148 1.56 -4.86 4.72
N LEU A 149 1.05 -4.92 5.96
CA LEU A 149 1.82 -5.30 7.14
C LEU A 149 2.29 -6.75 7.04
N LEU A 150 1.44 -7.67 6.57
CA LEU A 150 1.79 -9.07 6.37
C LEU A 150 2.90 -9.24 5.32
N ILE A 151 2.86 -8.47 4.22
CA ILE A 151 3.94 -8.43 3.22
C ILE A 151 5.26 -7.96 3.86
N LEU A 152 5.24 -6.82 4.56
CA LEU A 152 6.42 -6.24 5.22
C LEU A 152 6.97 -7.14 6.34
N TRP A 153 6.12 -7.98 6.94
CA TRP A 153 6.53 -8.96 7.93
C TRP A 153 7.16 -10.20 7.29
N ARG A 154 6.54 -10.74 6.24
CA ARG A 154 6.96 -12.01 5.63
C ARG A 154 8.17 -11.87 4.70
N TYR A 155 8.34 -10.72 4.05
CA TYR A 155 9.37 -10.46 3.04
C TYR A 155 10.15 -9.17 3.34
N PRO A 156 10.90 -9.11 4.44
CA PRO A 156 11.79 -8.00 4.69
C PRO A 156 12.97 -8.04 3.72
N ILE A 157 13.27 -6.90 3.10
CA ILE A 157 14.57 -6.71 2.44
C ILE A 157 15.58 -6.35 3.54
N PRO A 158 16.77 -6.98 3.57
CA PRO A 158 17.85 -6.51 4.42
C PRO A 158 18.10 -5.05 4.08
N GLU A 159 17.82 -4.16 5.03
CA GLU A 159 17.98 -2.73 4.80
C GLU A 159 19.44 -2.49 4.42
N ALA A 160 19.68 -2.14 3.15
CA ALA A 160 20.93 -1.53 2.79
C ALA A 160 21.05 -0.33 3.72
N ILE A 161 22.09 -0.30 4.55
CA ILE A 161 22.45 0.90 5.31
C ILE A 161 22.91 1.90 4.24
N ARG A 162 21.96 2.47 3.49
CA ARG A 162 22.13 3.80 2.94
C ARG A 162 22.14 4.67 4.18
N ILE A 163 23.34 4.79 4.75
CA ILE A 163 23.80 6.00 5.39
C ILE A 163 23.27 7.07 4.45
N TRP A 164 22.35 7.89 4.94
CA TRP A 164 21.85 8.99 4.16
C TRP A 164 23.10 9.71 3.66
N ASP A 165 23.37 9.62 2.36
CA ASP A 165 24.25 10.59 1.75
C ASP A 165 23.45 11.88 1.94
N THR A 166 23.82 12.63 2.96
CA THR A 166 23.27 13.94 3.31
C THR A 166 23.51 14.96 2.21
N LYS A 167 24.06 14.53 1.06
CA LYS A 167 24.02 15.26 -0.18
C LYS A 167 22.61 15.30 -0.71
N PHE A 168 21.99 16.43 -0.44
CA PHE A 168 20.76 16.84 -1.07
C PHE A 168 20.84 16.75 -2.60
N TRP A 169 19.72 16.49 -3.25
CA TRP A 169 19.62 16.33 -4.70
C TRP A 169 20.04 17.58 -5.52
N TRP A 170 20.30 18.71 -4.87
CA TRP A 170 20.86 19.93 -5.44
C TRP A 170 22.38 20.06 -5.30
N GLU A 171 23.05 19.17 -4.56
CA GLU A 171 24.52 19.11 -4.43
C GLU A 171 25.16 18.16 -5.46
N ASN A 172 24.48 17.94 -6.58
CA ASN A 172 25.08 17.30 -7.75
C ASN A 172 26.08 18.28 -8.39
N GLU A 173 27.26 18.45 -7.79
CA GLU A 173 28.41 18.72 -8.62
C GLU A 173 28.62 17.48 -9.50
N PRO A 174 28.63 17.63 -10.83
CA PRO A 174 28.93 16.51 -11.72
C PRO A 174 30.28 15.95 -11.31
N ILE A 175 30.32 14.67 -10.96
CA ILE A 175 31.57 13.96 -10.69
C ILE A 175 32.40 14.05 -11.97
N ASP A 176 33.37 14.97 -11.96
CA ASP A 176 34.31 15.18 -13.05
C ASP A 176 35.29 14.00 -13.07
N LEU A 177 34.88 12.93 -13.77
CA LEU A 177 35.65 11.71 -13.99
C LEU A 177 36.99 11.97 -14.72
N SER A 178 37.23 13.18 -15.25
CA SER A 178 38.50 13.53 -15.89
C SER A 178 39.65 13.66 -14.88
N LYS A 179 39.37 14.11 -13.65
CA LYS A 179 40.41 14.30 -12.61
C LYS A 179 40.93 12.98 -12.03
N ASN A 180 40.07 11.96 -11.94
CA ASN A 180 40.47 10.63 -11.44
C ASN A 180 41.30 9.82 -12.45
N ARG A 181 41.12 10.04 -13.77
CA ARG A 181 41.96 9.36 -14.77
C ARG A 181 43.42 9.81 -14.73
N LEU A 182 43.67 11.10 -14.48
CA LEU A 182 45.02 11.65 -14.41
C LEU A 182 45.79 11.16 -13.17
N GLN A 183 45.12 10.99 -12.03
CA GLN A 183 45.77 10.48 -10.82
C GLN A 183 46.15 8.99 -10.90
N ILE A 184 45.41 8.19 -11.67
CA ILE A 184 45.73 6.77 -11.88
C ILE A 184 46.89 6.63 -12.87
N MET A 185 46.97 7.49 -13.89
CA MET A 185 48.08 7.49 -14.85
C MET A 185 49.41 7.95 -14.23
N MET A 186 49.41 8.92 -13.30
CA MET A 186 50.65 9.37 -12.64
C MET A 186 51.20 8.39 -11.59
N LYS A 187 50.40 7.43 -11.12
CA LYS A 187 50.85 6.42 -10.14
C LYS A 187 51.36 5.13 -10.78
N THR A 188 51.29 5.02 -12.10
CA THR A 188 51.68 3.80 -12.85
C THR A 188 52.90 4.00 -13.75
N SER A 189 53.57 5.14 -13.64
CA SER A 189 54.86 5.48 -14.26
C SER A 189 55.93 5.68 -13.20
#